data_AF-W1P9Y2-F1
#
_entry.id   AF-W1P9Y2-F1
#
_cell.length_a   1.000
_cell.length_b   1.000
_cell.length_c   1.000
_cell.angle_alpha   90.00
_cell.angle_beta   90.00
_cell.angle_gamma   90.00
#
_symmetry.space_group_name_H-M   'P 1'
#
loop_
_entity.id
_entity.type
_entity.pdbx_description
1 polymer ?
#
loop_
_entity_poly.entity_id
_entity_poly.type
_entity_poly.pdbx_seq_one_letter_code
_entity_poly.pdbx_strand_id
1 'polypeptide(L)'
;MVDKFRWGELDEEDTEDLDVFLPPPQVEGPDENGIKKVTEFKINEDGKKVQNVTTIRARRLVVRISKRAIERRQWKKFGDADHEDANSRLTMVSTEEIFLERPRAPVEYSEP
;
A
#
# COMPACT_ATOMS: atom_id res chain seq x y z
N MET A 1 18.24 14.18 37.08
CA MET A 1 18.55 15.38 36.28
C MET A 1 18.74 14.91 34.85
N VAL A 2 18.06 15.52 33.87
CA VAL A 2 18.35 15.24 32.45
C VAL A 2 19.46 16.19 32.06
N ASP A 3 20.67 15.64 31.90
CA ASP A 3 21.81 16.41 31.40
C ASP A 3 21.46 17.00 30.04
N LYS A 4 21.41 18.33 29.96
CA LYS A 4 21.20 19.05 28.72
C LYS A 4 22.49 19.00 27.93
N PHE A 5 22.56 18.00 27.04
CA PHE A 5 23.61 17.82 26.06
C PHE A 5 23.92 19.13 25.32
N ARG A 6 25.19 19.54 25.33
CA ARG A 6 25.67 20.78 24.71
C ARG A 6 26.28 20.45 23.35
N TRP A 7 25.63 20.92 22.30
CA TRP A 7 26.02 20.78 20.90
C TRP A 7 27.42 21.30 20.53
N GLY A 8 28.13 21.97 21.44
CA GLY A 8 29.44 22.57 21.18
C GLY A 8 30.65 21.74 21.64
N GLU A 9 30.45 20.51 22.11
CA GLU A 9 31.50 19.65 22.70
C GLU A 9 31.69 18.32 21.93
N LEU A 10 31.07 18.18 20.76
CA LEU A 10 31.11 16.96 19.95
C LEU A 10 32.27 17.06 18.94
N ASP A 11 33.38 16.38 19.22
CA ASP A 11 34.54 16.30 18.32
C ASP A 11 34.33 15.21 17.25
N GLU A 12 35.04 15.32 16.12
CA GLU A 12 34.82 14.50 14.91
C GLU A 12 35.06 12.98 15.11
N GLU A 13 35.69 12.56 16.21
CA GLU A 13 35.94 11.16 16.58
C GLU A 13 34.73 10.41 17.19
N ASP A 14 33.72 11.12 17.72
CA ASP A 14 32.51 10.50 18.31
C ASP A 14 31.41 10.24 17.26
N THR A 15 31.80 10.02 16.00
CA THR A 15 30.88 9.82 14.87
C THR A 15 30.11 8.49 14.94
N GLU A 16 30.65 7.49 15.65
CA GLU A 16 30.02 6.17 15.81
C GLU A 16 28.82 6.18 16.79
N ASP A 17 28.78 7.11 17.75
CA ASP A 17 27.69 7.24 18.74
C ASP A 17 26.54 8.16 18.29
N LEU A 18 26.64 8.76 17.09
CA LEU A 18 25.65 9.70 16.56
C LEU A 18 24.31 9.04 16.18
N ASP A 19 24.29 7.73 15.96
CA ASP A 19 23.06 6.97 15.69
C ASP A 19 22.11 6.98 16.91
N VAL A 20 22.65 7.14 18.13
CA VAL A 20 21.87 7.27 19.36
C VAL A 20 21.20 8.65 19.49
N PHE A 21 21.68 9.65 18.73
CA PHE A 21 21.22 11.04 18.79
C PHE A 21 20.25 11.45 17.69
N LEU A 22 19.93 10.56 16.74
CA LEU A 22 18.96 10.87 15.70
C LEU A 22 17.54 10.89 16.31
N PRO A 23 16.75 11.95 16.03
CA PRO A 23 15.40 12.03 16.56
C PRO A 23 14.59 10.82 16.07
N PRO A 24 13.72 10.25 16.93
CA PRO A 24 12.93 9.09 16.57
C PRO A 24 12.07 9.41 15.34
N PRO A 25 11.88 8.43 14.44
CA PRO A 25 11.16 8.62 13.19
C PRO A 25 9.78 9.22 13.46
N GLN A 26 9.53 10.39 12.88
CA GLN A 26 8.27 11.11 13.01
C GLN A 26 7.31 10.56 11.96
N VAL A 27 6.22 9.97 12.44
CA VAL A 27 5.10 9.53 11.59
C VAL A 27 4.04 10.61 11.66
N GLU A 28 4.04 11.50 10.66
CA GLU A 28 2.92 12.41 10.46
C GLU A 28 1.76 11.56 9.91
N GLY A 29 0.67 11.54 10.68
CA GLY A 29 -0.50 10.71 10.44
C GLY A 29 -1.13 10.92 9.06
N PRO A 30 -2.05 10.02 8.65
CA PRO A 30 -2.67 10.12 7.35
C PRO A 30 -3.42 11.45 7.21
N ASP A 31 -2.93 12.30 6.31
CA ASP A 31 -3.56 13.56 5.90
C ASP A 31 -4.97 13.29 5.31
N GLU A 32 -5.81 14.31 5.14
CA GLU A 32 -7.18 14.18 4.58
C GLU A 32 -7.23 13.44 3.23
N ASN A 33 -6.08 13.39 2.53
CA ASN A 33 -5.87 12.69 1.27
C ASN A 33 -5.41 11.21 1.39
N GLY A 34 -5.33 10.65 2.60
CA GLY A 34 -4.92 9.26 2.86
C GLY A 34 -3.41 9.01 2.68
N ILE A 35 -2.60 10.04 2.81
CA ILE A 35 -1.15 10.00 2.61
C ILE A 35 -0.46 10.00 3.98
N LYS A 36 0.33 8.95 4.25
CA LYS A 36 1.21 8.88 5.42
C LYS A 36 2.59 9.39 5.05
N LYS A 37 3.17 10.24 5.89
CA LYS A 37 4.53 10.74 5.69
C LYS A 37 5.39 10.26 6.86
N VAL A 38 6.40 9.46 6.53
CA VAL A 38 7.38 8.96 7.50
C VAL A 38 8.68 9.70 7.23
N THR A 39 9.14 10.47 8.20
CA THR A 39 10.41 11.20 8.12
C THR A 39 11.44 10.49 8.99
N GLU A 40 12.43 9.88 8.35
CA GLU A 40 13.58 9.23 8.98
C GLU A 40 14.82 10.09 8.74
N PHE A 41 15.69 10.21 9.75
CA PHE A 41 17.01 10.83 9.59
C PHE A 41 18.05 9.71 9.64
N LYS A 42 19.01 9.73 8.73
CA LYS A 42 20.15 8.79 8.68
C LYS A 42 21.43 9.55 8.40
N ILE A 43 22.56 9.05 8.89
CA ILE A 43 23.89 9.59 8.54
C ILE A 43 24.42 8.71 7.39
N ASN A 44 24.83 9.35 6.29
CA ASN A 44 25.42 8.65 5.15
C ASN A 44 26.90 8.33 5.40
N GLU A 45 27.48 7.44 4.60
CA GLU A 45 28.90 7.05 4.64
C GLU A 45 29.89 8.23 4.49
N ASP A 46 29.44 9.37 3.93
CA ASP A 46 30.19 10.63 3.85
C ASP A 46 30.08 11.52 5.12
N GLY A 47 29.55 11.00 6.23
CA GLY A 47 29.36 11.73 7.49
C GLY A 47 28.28 12.83 7.44
N LYS A 48 27.46 12.88 6.37
CA LYS A 48 26.41 13.89 6.19
C LYS A 48 25.05 13.38 6.67
N LYS A 49 24.33 14.23 7.39
CA LYS A 49 22.95 13.98 7.84
C LYS A 49 21.99 14.06 6.65
N VAL A 50 21.23 12.99 6.40
CA VAL A 50 20.22 12.89 5.34
C VAL A 50 18.84 12.68 5.94
N GLN A 51 17.87 13.42 5.42
CA GLN A 51 16.45 13.28 5.76
C GLN A 51 15.76 12.46 4.66
N ASN A 52 15.31 11.26 5.02
CA ASN A 52 14.51 10.39 4.18
C ASN A 52 13.03 10.63 4.46
N VAL A 53 12.33 11.23 3.49
CA VAL A 53 10.88 11.47 3.56
C VAL A 53 10.17 10.43 2.70
N THR A 54 9.61 9.39 3.33
CA THR A 54 8.82 8.38 2.64
C THR A 54 7.35 8.77 2.67
N THR A 55 6.78 9.00 1.49
CA THR A 55 5.37 9.38 1.34
C THR A 55 4.57 8.17 0.83
N ILE A 56 3.70 7.60 1.66
CA ILE A 56 2.90 6.41 1.35
C ILE A 56 1.44 6.84 1.12
N ARG A 57 0.95 6.73 -0.11
CA ARG A 57 -0.47 6.95 -0.43
C ARG A 57 -1.25 5.65 -0.29
N ALA A 58 -2.05 5.52 0.76
CA ALA A 58 -2.93 4.37 0.94
C ALA A 58 -4.19 4.53 0.06
N ARG A 59 -4.25 3.84 -1.08
CA ARG A 59 -5.45 3.79 -1.92
C ARG A 59 -6.30 2.58 -1.54
N ARG A 60 -7.50 2.81 -0.99
CA ARG A 60 -8.49 1.75 -0.76
C ARG A 60 -9.32 1.54 -2.03
N LEU A 61 -8.93 0.58 -2.86
CA LEU A 61 -9.76 0.13 -3.98
C LEU A 61 -10.92 -0.72 -3.44
N VAL A 62 -12.06 -0.08 -3.16
CA VAL A 62 -13.25 -0.78 -2.68
C VAL A 62 -13.98 -1.38 -3.88
N VAL A 63 -13.61 -2.59 -4.29
CA VAL A 63 -14.51 -3.39 -5.13
C VAL A 63 -15.68 -3.81 -4.24
N ARG A 64 -16.91 -3.49 -4.65
CA ARG A 64 -18.14 -3.88 -3.92
C ARG A 64 -18.33 -5.40 -4.00
N ILE A 65 -17.58 -6.13 -3.18
CA ILE A 65 -17.65 -7.59 -3.08
C ILE A 65 -18.20 -7.93 -1.70
N SER A 66 -19.18 -8.84 -1.65
CA SER A 66 -19.71 -9.32 -0.38
C SER A 66 -18.65 -10.14 0.38
N LYS A 67 -18.70 -10.13 1.72
CA LYS A 67 -17.75 -10.88 2.57
C LYS A 67 -17.64 -12.36 2.15
N ARG A 68 -18.79 -13.00 1.92
CA ARG A 68 -18.88 -14.39 1.41
C ARG A 68 -18.22 -14.59 0.05
N ALA A 69 -18.27 -13.60 -0.84
CA ALA A 69 -17.60 -13.70 -2.14
C ALA A 69 -16.07 -13.56 -2.03
N ILE A 70 -15.57 -12.82 -1.03
CA ILE A 70 -14.13 -12.77 -0.73
C ILE A 70 -13.65 -14.12 -0.20
N GLU A 71 -14.36 -14.69 0.76
CA GLU A 71 -14.03 -16.00 1.35
C GLU A 71 -13.97 -17.10 0.29
N ARG A 72 -14.96 -17.15 -0.62
CA ARG A 72 -14.98 -18.12 -1.72
C ARG A 72 -13.83 -17.96 -2.71
N ARG A 73 -13.33 -16.73 -2.92
CA ARG A 73 -12.16 -16.50 -3.78
C ARG A 73 -10.86 -16.98 -3.15
N GLN A 74 -10.83 -17.13 -1.84
CA GLN A 74 -9.66 -17.60 -1.08
C GLN A 74 -9.65 -19.12 -0.87
N TRP A 75 -10.69 -19.85 -1.28
CA TRP A 75 -10.73 -21.30 -1.16
C TRP A 75 -9.63 -21.94 -2.01
N LYS A 76 -8.96 -22.94 -1.44
CA LYS A 76 -7.98 -23.74 -2.18
C LYS A 76 -8.70 -24.48 -3.32
N LYS A 77 -8.07 -24.51 -4.49
CA LYS A 77 -8.50 -25.37 -5.59
C LYS A 77 -8.37 -26.84 -5.17
N PHE A 78 -9.07 -27.74 -5.85
CA PHE A 78 -9.09 -29.17 -5.53
C PHE A 78 -9.23 -30.01 -6.81
N GLY A 79 -8.95 -31.31 -6.71
CA GLY A 79 -8.97 -32.23 -7.86
C GLY A 79 -7.92 -31.84 -8.89
N ASP A 80 -8.28 -31.95 -10.17
CA ASP A 80 -7.37 -31.61 -11.29
C ASP A 80 -6.99 -30.12 -11.30
N ALA A 81 -7.79 -29.25 -10.67
CA ALA A 81 -7.50 -27.83 -10.57
C ALA A 81 -6.50 -27.47 -9.46
N ASP A 82 -6.08 -28.41 -8.59
CA ASP A 82 -5.09 -28.14 -7.52
C ASP A 82 -3.67 -27.91 -8.06
N HIS A 83 -3.35 -28.51 -9.21
CA HIS A 83 -2.07 -28.33 -9.89
C HIS A 83 -2.05 -27.09 -10.80
N GLU A 84 -3.19 -26.38 -10.92
CA GLU A 84 -3.35 -25.26 -11.82
C GLU A 84 -3.01 -23.95 -11.12
N ASP A 85 -2.04 -23.21 -11.68
CA ASP A 85 -1.75 -21.86 -11.24
C ASP A 85 -2.96 -20.93 -11.41
N ALA A 86 -3.04 -19.88 -10.58
CA ALA A 86 -4.11 -18.88 -10.67
C ALA A 86 -4.15 -18.17 -12.04
N ASN A 87 -3.07 -18.24 -12.82
CA ASN A 87 -2.92 -17.64 -14.15
C ASN A 87 -2.85 -18.69 -15.27
N SER A 88 -3.16 -19.95 -14.98
CA SER A 88 -3.27 -20.97 -16.02
C SER A 88 -4.45 -20.63 -16.92
N ARG A 89 -4.17 -20.27 -18.18
CA ARG A 89 -5.14 -19.86 -19.21
C ARG A 89 -5.92 -21.08 -19.75
N LEU A 90 -6.34 -21.99 -18.87
CA LEU A 90 -7.11 -23.18 -19.24
C LEU A 90 -8.49 -22.80 -19.81
N THR A 91 -9.06 -21.70 -19.33
CA THR A 91 -10.24 -21.08 -19.93
C THR A 91 -9.80 -19.95 -20.87
N MET A 92 -10.20 -20.07 -22.13
CA MET A 92 -10.01 -19.02 -23.13
C MET A 92 -11.21 -18.08 -23.10
N VAL A 93 -10.95 -16.78 -23.02
CA VAL A 93 -11.98 -15.77 -23.23
C VAL A 93 -12.27 -15.72 -24.73
N SER A 94 -13.55 -15.84 -25.12
CA SER A 94 -13.94 -15.69 -26.53
C SER A 94 -13.50 -14.32 -27.06
N THR A 95 -12.94 -14.30 -28.26
CA THR A 95 -12.60 -13.06 -28.98
C THR A 95 -13.72 -12.59 -29.89
N GLU A 96 -14.81 -13.35 -30.01
CA GLU A 96 -15.96 -13.02 -30.85
C GLU A 96 -16.93 -12.09 -30.11
N GLU A 97 -17.50 -11.12 -30.83
CA GLU A 97 -18.56 -10.26 -30.29
C GLU A 97 -19.90 -11.01 -30.30
N ILE A 98 -20.48 -11.20 -29.11
CA ILE A 98 -21.78 -11.87 -28.95
C ILE A 98 -22.86 -10.80 -28.74
N PHE A 99 -23.76 -10.66 -29.71
CA PHE A 99 -24.90 -9.76 -29.61
C PHE A 99 -26.02 -10.42 -28.78
N LEU A 100 -26.42 -9.77 -27.68
CA LEU A 100 -27.60 -10.18 -26.91
C LEU A 100 -28.76 -9.25 -27.25
N GLU A 101 -29.63 -9.70 -28.16
CA GLU A 101 -30.89 -9.02 -28.41
C GLU A 101 -31.87 -9.25 -27.25
N ARG A 102 -32.41 -8.16 -26.70
CA ARG A 102 -33.53 -8.22 -25.76
C ARG A 102 -34.83 -8.14 -26.56
N PRO A 103 -35.73 -9.15 -26.47
CA PRO A 103 -36.96 -9.18 -27.26
C PRO A 103 -38.01 -8.15 -26.82
N ARG A 104 -37.78 -7.38 -25.75
CA ARG A 104 -38.70 -6.38 -25.22
C ARG A 104 -37.98 -5.06 -25.04
N ALA A 105 -38.61 -3.97 -25.47
CA ALA A 105 -38.11 -2.62 -25.27
C ALA A 105 -37.84 -2.34 -23.78
N PRO A 106 -36.79 -1.57 -23.43
CA PRO A 106 -36.56 -1.14 -22.06
C PRO A 106 -37.82 -0.43 -21.56
N VAL A 107 -38.33 -0.87 -20.42
CA VAL A 107 -39.46 -0.21 -19.77
C VAL A 107 -39.01 1.20 -19.36
N GLU A 108 -39.55 2.21 -20.02
CA GLU A 108 -39.42 3.59 -19.58
C GLU A 108 -40.30 3.77 -18.34
N TYR A 109 -39.68 3.79 -17.16
CA TYR A 109 -40.37 4.19 -15.95
C TYR A 109 -40.58 5.71 -16.03
N SER A 110 -41.80 6.15 -16.30
CA SER A 110 -42.20 7.52 -15.99
C SER A 110 -42.33 7.63 -14.47
N GLU A 111 -41.52 8.50 -13.88
CA GLU A 111 -41.64 8.83 -12.46
C GLU A 111 -43.01 9.52 -12.20
N PRO A 112 -43.70 9.18 -11.09
CA PRO A 112 -44.96 9.83 -10.70
C PRO A 112 -44.76 11.26 -10.18
#